data_AF-A0A151QRC8-F1
#
_entry.id   AF-A0A151QRC8-F1
#
_cell.length_a   1.000
_cell.length_b   1.000
_cell.length_c   1.000
_cell.angle_alpha   90.00
_cell.angle_beta   90.00
_cell.angle_gamma   90.00
#
_symmetry.space_group_name_H-M   'P 1'
#
loop_
_entity.id
_entity.type
_entity.pdbx_description
1 polymer ?
#
loop_
_entity_poly.entity_id
_entity_poly.type
_entity_poly.pdbx_seq_one_letter_code
_entity_poly.pdbx_strand_id
1 'polypeptide(L)' 'MMIDLPCLKQNSEACERCLLGKQHRLPFSTGKAWRAKDLLELIHTDIYGPMRTSSLHNNMYFILFIDMIFRE' A
#
# COMPACT_ATOMS: atom_id res chain seq x y z
N MET A 1 -28.45 -18.08 16.85
CA MET A 1 -27.56 -19.25 16.90
C MET A 1 -27.52 -19.83 15.49
N MET A 2 -26.34 -19.92 14.85
CA MET A 2 -26.23 -20.38 13.46
C MET A 2 -26.17 -21.92 13.47
N ILE A 3 -27.18 -22.59 12.91
CA ILE A 3 -27.44 -24.02 13.09
C ILE A 3 -26.85 -24.90 11.97
N ASP A 4 -26.36 -24.32 10.87
CA ASP A 4 -26.00 -25.09 9.67
C ASP A 4 -24.57 -24.85 9.19
N LEU A 5 -23.57 -24.90 10.09
CA LEU A 5 -22.18 -24.96 9.64
C LEU A 5 -21.83 -26.43 9.29
N PRO A 6 -21.55 -26.76 8.02
CA PRO A 6 -21.20 -28.12 7.65
C PRO A 6 -19.91 -28.55 8.36
N CYS A 7 -19.89 -29.79 8.86
CA CYS A 7 -18.74 -30.38 9.53
C CYS A 7 -17.54 -30.40 8.58
N LEU A 8 -16.61 -29.45 8.77
CA LEU A 8 -15.38 -29.39 7.98
C LEU A 8 -14.53 -30.61 8.36
N LYS A 9 -14.40 -31.56 7.43
CA LYS A 9 -13.45 -32.66 7.58
C LYS A 9 -12.04 -32.05 7.62
N GLN A 10 -11.35 -32.19 8.75
CA GLN A 10 -9.94 -31.79 8.85
C GLN A 10 -9.12 -32.68 7.91
N ASN A 11 -8.68 -32.11 6.80
CA ASN A 11 -7.60 -32.71 6.02
C ASN A 11 -6.29 -32.38 6.74
N SER A 12 -5.44 -33.38 7.00
CA SER A 12 -4.15 -33.18 7.68
C SER A 12 -3.13 -32.42 6.82
N GLU A 13 -3.38 -32.33 5.52
CA GLU A 13 -2.57 -31.58 4.56
C GLU A 13 -3.05 -30.13 4.45
N ALA A 14 -2.10 -29.19 4.50
CA ALA A 14 -2.39 -27.79 4.30
C ALA A 14 -2.83 -27.55 2.85
N CYS A 15 -4.08 -27.11 2.65
CA CYS A 15 -4.61 -26.78 1.34
C CYS A 15 -3.87 -25.57 0.74
N GLU A 16 -3.23 -25.76 -0.41
CA GLU A 16 -2.47 -24.72 -1.15
C GLU A 16 -3.29 -23.44 -1.38
N ARG A 17 -4.54 -23.58 -1.83
CA ARG A 17 -5.44 -22.44 -2.06
C ARG A 17 -5.76 -21.68 -0.79
N CYS A 18 -5.91 -22.39 0.33
CA CYS A 18 -6.14 -21.77 1.63
C CYS A 18 -4.89 -21.05 2.13
N LEU A 19 -3.69 -21.60 1.90
CA LEU A 19 -2.44 -20.95 2.25
C LEU A 19 -2.25 -19.63 1.49
N LEU A 20 -2.47 -19.65 0.17
CA LEU A 20 -2.36 -18.43 -0.66
C LEU A 20 -3.41 -17.38 -0.30
N GLY A 21 -4.66 -17.80 -0.06
CA GLY A 21 -5.75 -16.89 0.29
C GLY A 21 -5.70 -16.35 1.72
N LYS A 22 -5.02 -17.06 2.64
CA LYS A 22 -4.88 -16.68 4.06
C LYS A 22 -3.46 -16.28 4.43
N GLN A 23 -2.56 -16.10 3.46
CA GLN A 23 -1.18 -15.72 3.77
C GLN A 23 -1.19 -14.37 4.51
N HIS A 24 -0.52 -14.33 5.65
CA HIS A 24 -0.27 -13.07 6.33
C HIS A 24 0.88 -12.34 5.62
N ARG A 25 0.74 -11.02 5.44
CA ARG A 25 1.82 -10.21 4.88
C ARG A 25 3.00 -10.21 5.85
N LEU A 26 4.15 -10.74 5.43
CA LEU A 26 5.37 -10.66 6.25
C LEU A 26 5.70 -9.20 6.58
N PRO A 27 6.29 -8.92 7.77
CA PRO A 27 6.74 -7.57 8.10
C PRO A 27 7.67 -7.02 7.01
N PHE A 28 7.54 -5.74 6.71
CA PHE A 28 8.52 -5.07 5.87
C PHE A 28 9.88 -5.06 6.57
N SER A 29 10.96 -5.26 5.83
CA SER A 29 12.30 -5.09 6.38
C SER A 29 12.49 -3.64 6.84
N THR A 30 12.68 -3.45 8.13
CA THR A 30 13.03 -2.15 8.71
C THR A 30 14.45 -1.77 8.31
N GLY A 31 14.70 -0.48 8.05
CA GLY A 31 16.05 0.05 7.82
C GLY A 31 16.60 0.01 6.39
N LYS A 32 15.86 -0.51 5.39
CA LYS A 32 16.31 -0.52 3.98
C LYS A 32 15.89 0.70 3.16
N ALA A 33 15.04 1.57 3.69
CA ALA A 33 14.64 2.78 2.99
C ALA A 33 15.82 3.77 2.97
N TRP A 34 16.26 4.15 1.77
CA TRP A 34 17.19 5.26 1.59
C TRP A 34 16.54 6.56 2.11
N ARG A 35 17.34 7.39 2.77
CA ARG A 35 16.92 8.67 3.35
C ARG A 35 17.79 9.77 2.77
N ALA A 36 17.17 10.89 2.40
CA ALA A 36 17.90 12.09 2.05
C ALA A 36 18.59 12.68 3.28
N LYS A 37 19.80 13.17 3.06
CA LYS A 37 20.67 13.91 3.97
C LYS A 37 20.79 15.37 3.54
N ASP A 38 20.65 15.63 2.25
CA ASP A 38 20.72 16.96 1.66
C ASP A 38 19.39 17.39 1.02
N LEU A 39 19.22 18.69 0.85
CA LEU A 39 18.03 19.28 0.23
C LEU A 39 17.89 18.80 -1.22
N LEU A 40 16.67 18.44 -1.63
CA LEU A 40 16.36 17.91 -2.97
C LEU A 40 17.07 16.59 -3.35
N GLU A 41 17.70 15.88 -2.42
CA GLU A 41 18.32 14.58 -2.68
C GLU A 41 17.29 13.49 -2.99
N LEU A 42 16.11 13.56 -2.36
CA LEU A 42 15.01 12.60 -2.56
C LEU A 42 13.68 13.33 -2.68
N ILE A 43 13.10 13.33 -3.89
CA ILE A 43 11.77 13.89 -4.15
C ILE A 43 10.78 12.75 -4.37
N HIS A 44 9.80 12.63 -3.48
CA HIS A 44 8.65 11.78 -3.72
C HIS A 44 7.67 12.51 -4.66
N THR A 45 7.37 11.88 -5.78
CA THR A 45 6.45 12.44 -6.78
C THR A 45 5.22 11.56 -6.91
N ASP A 46 4.04 12.17 -6.93
CA ASP A 46 2.78 11.47 -7.15
C ASP A 46 1.88 12.22 -8.14
N ILE A 47 0.99 11.50 -8.81
CA ILE A 47 -0.01 12.06 -9.71
C ILE A 47 -1.38 11.87 -9.07
N TYR A 48 -2.07 12.98 -8.83
CA TYR A 48 -3.42 12.96 -8.30
C TYR A 48 -4.44 13.31 -9.38
N GLY A 49 -5.43 12.45 -9.58
CA GLY A 49 -6.58 12.70 -10.45
C GLY A 49 -7.14 11.42 -11.08
N PRO A 50 -8.23 11.52 -11.88
CA PRO A 50 -8.97 12.73 -12.23
C PRO A 50 -9.80 13.28 -11.06
N MET A 51 -9.71 14.58 -10.81
CA MET A 51 -10.49 15.25 -9.77
C MET A 51 -11.96 15.39 -10.18
N ARG A 52 -12.87 15.52 -9.21
CA ARG A 52 -14.31 15.73 -9.49
C ARG A 52 -14.58 17.12 -10.07
N THR A 53 -13.80 18.11 -9.67
CA THR A 53 -13.94 19.50 -10.09
C THR A 53 -12.65 19.92 -10.76
N SER A 54 -12.76 20.58 -11.91
CA SER A 54 -11.61 21.09 -12.62
C SER A 54 -11.01 22.30 -11.91
N SER A 55 -9.70 22.48 -12.07
CA SER A 55 -9.05 23.74 -11.69
C SER A 55 -9.55 24.93 -12.52
N LEU A 56 -9.13 26.15 -12.17
CA LEU A 56 -9.46 27.38 -12.91
C LEU A 56 -9.09 27.31 -14.40
N HIS A 57 -8.10 26.49 -14.76
CA HIS A 57 -7.62 26.30 -16.13
C HIS A 57 -8.08 24.96 -16.73
N ASN A 58 -9.17 24.39 -16.21
CA ASN A 58 -9.75 23.13 -16.67
C ASN A 58 -8.87 21.87 -16.53
N ASN A 59 -7.78 21.94 -15.75
CA ASN A 59 -6.98 20.74 -15.43
C ASN A 59 -7.72 19.85 -14.43
N MET A 60 -7.62 18.54 -14.64
CA MET A 60 -8.25 17.49 -13.79
C MET A 60 -7.22 16.67 -13.01
N TYR A 61 -5.94 16.90 -13.25
CA TYR A 61 -4.83 16.22 -12.61
C TYR A 61 -3.85 17.26 -12.07
N PHE A 62 -3.14 16.91 -11.00
CA PHE A 62 -1.95 17.63 -10.58
C PHE A 62 -0.84 16.65 -10.21
N ILE A 63 0.40 17.11 -10.31
CA ILE A 63 1.58 16.38 -9.88
C ILE A 63 2.05 16.99 -8.58
N LEU A 64 2.25 16.15 -7.57
CA LEU A 64 2.76 16.54 -6.26
C LEU A 64 4.24 16.19 -6.19
N PHE A 65 5.06 17.17 -5.82
CA PHE A 65 6.48 16.96 -5.52
C PHE A 65 6.71 17.26 -4.03
N ILE A 66 7.22 16.27 -3.29
CA ILE A 66 7.57 16.42 -1.87
C ILE A 66 9.07 16.16 -1.74
N ASP A 67 9.81 17.17 -1.31
CA ASP A 67 11.20 16.97 -0.87
C ASP A 67 11.21 16.28 0.49
N MET A 68 11.85 15.11 0.56
CA MET A 68 11.82 14.24 1.73
C MET A 68 13.10 14.39 2.55
N ILE A 69 13.39 15.61 3.00
CA ILE A 69 14.48 15.89 3.94
C ILE A 69 14.03 15.63 5.38
N PHE A 70 14.76 14.77 6.10
CA PHE A 70 14.55 14.60 7.53
C PHE A 70 15.26 15.75 8.25
N ARG A 71 14.51 16.60 8.96
CA ARG A 71 15.10 17.53 9.92
C ARG A 71 15.13 16.82 11.26
N GLU A 72 16.32 16.68 11.84
CA GLU A 72 16.49 16.19 13.22
C GLU A 72 15.65 17.00 14.22
#